data_AF-B3S884-F1
#
_entry.id   AF-B3S884-F1
#
_cell.length_a   1.000
_cell.length_b   1.000
_cell.length_c   1.000
_cell.angle_alpha   90.00
_cell.angle_beta   90.00
_cell.angle_gamma   90.00
#
_symmetry.space_group_name_H-M   'P 1'
#
loop_
_entity.id
_entity.type
_entity.pdbx_description
1 polymer ?
#
loop_
_entity_poly.entity_id
_entity_poly.type
_entity_poly.pdbx_seq_one_letter_code
_entity_poly.pdbx_strand_id
1 'polypeptide(L)'
;MPSLNSLKRIAFYGGIASLGANLSKGGYFKKSLALLHDDKRAMEILGGPPISVGYIHLLDLFNYIDGKKAQLSIPVTGRDNSGKLIARASRESIAEGWIIDSLIVDIDQKESITIVEGPTVNYRKLASS
;
A
#
# COMPACT_ATOMS: atom_id res chain seq x y z
N MET A 1 29.26 1.10 -6.46
CA MET A 1 28.40 0.76 -7.61
C MET A 1 27.08 0.22 -7.09
N PRO A 2 25.93 0.87 -7.31
CA PRO A 2 24.65 0.31 -6.90
C PRO A 2 24.37 -0.98 -7.69
N SER A 3 23.98 -2.05 -6.99
CA SER A 3 23.78 -3.39 -7.57
C SER A 3 22.56 -3.44 -8.48
N LEU A 4 22.54 -4.40 -9.41
CA LEU A 4 21.45 -4.65 -10.36
C LEU A 4 20.06 -4.82 -9.69
N ASN A 5 20.03 -5.22 -8.42
CA ASN A 5 18.81 -5.32 -7.60
C ASN A 5 18.23 -3.97 -7.16
N SER A 6 19.05 -2.91 -7.11
CA SER A 6 18.60 -1.54 -6.88
C SER A 6 18.04 -0.89 -8.15
N LEU A 7 18.53 -1.29 -9.33
CA LEU A 7 18.09 -0.77 -10.62
C LEU A 7 16.69 -1.25 -11.03
N LYS A 8 16.31 -2.49 -10.71
CA LYS A 8 14.93 -2.99 -10.92
C LYS A 8 13.87 -2.22 -10.10
N ARG A 9 14.24 -1.67 -8.95
CA ARG A 9 13.36 -0.87 -8.07
C ARG A 9 13.11 0.56 -8.56
N ILE A 10 14.00 1.10 -9.41
CA ILE A 10 13.91 2.48 -9.90
C ILE A 10 12.93 2.62 -11.08
N ALA A 11 12.63 1.52 -11.78
CA ALA A 11 11.82 1.54 -13.01
C ALA A 11 10.28 1.61 -12.81
N PHE A 12 9.73 1.43 -11.60
CA PHE A 12 8.27 1.22 -11.41
C PHE A 12 7.51 2.34 -10.67
N TYR A 13 8.11 3.51 -10.43
CA TYR A 13 7.45 4.65 -9.77
C TYR A 13 7.31 5.87 -10.69
N GLY A 14 7.07 5.65 -11.98
CA GLY A 14 7.00 6.67 -13.04
C GLY A 14 5.78 7.59 -12.99
N GLY A 15 5.55 8.24 -11.84
CA GLY A 15 4.45 9.18 -11.63
C GLY A 15 4.63 10.00 -10.35
N ILE A 16 5.84 10.53 -10.09
CA ILE A 16 6.04 11.47 -8.97
C ILE A 16 5.64 12.87 -9.44
N ALA A 17 4.34 13.16 -9.38
CA ALA A 17 3.84 14.52 -9.26
C ALA A 17 2.97 14.58 -8.01
N SER A 18 3.58 15.04 -6.91
CA SER A 18 2.98 15.29 -5.60
C SER A 18 2.23 14.11 -4.99
N LEU A 19 2.95 13.12 -4.45
CA LEU A 19 2.42 12.27 -3.38
C LEU A 19 2.33 13.13 -2.10
N GLY A 20 1.29 13.01 -1.28
CA GLY A 20 1.27 13.63 0.06
C GLY A 20 2.51 13.20 0.84
N ALA A 21 3.51 14.08 0.92
CA ALA A 21 4.93 13.69 1.01
C ALA A 21 5.33 12.92 2.27
N ASN A 22 4.44 12.79 3.26
CA ASN A 22 4.68 12.02 4.48
C ASN A 22 4.15 10.58 4.40
N LEU A 23 3.02 10.33 3.73
CA LEU A 23 2.37 9.01 3.74
C LEU A 23 3.08 8.00 2.82
N SER A 24 3.64 8.46 1.70
CA SER A 24 4.36 7.62 0.73
C SER A 24 5.83 7.37 1.11
N LYS A 25 6.34 8.08 2.13
CA LYS A 25 7.72 7.90 2.65
C LYS A 25 7.81 6.84 3.75
N GLY A 26 6.69 6.45 4.34
CA GLY A 26 6.65 5.44 5.41
C GLY A 26 7.11 4.05 4.95
N GLY A 27 7.76 3.31 5.86
CA GLY A 27 8.21 1.95 5.60
C GLY A 27 7.06 0.99 5.25
N TYR A 28 5.87 1.20 5.82
CA TYR A 28 4.67 0.42 5.50
C TYR A 28 4.28 0.56 4.01
N PHE A 29 4.35 1.77 3.42
CA PHE A 29 3.93 2.00 2.04
C PHE A 29 4.78 1.18 1.06
N LYS A 30 6.11 1.23 1.23
CA LYS A 30 7.05 0.45 0.40
C LYS A 30 6.87 -1.04 0.60
N LYS A 31 6.66 -1.50 1.84
CA LYS A 31 6.42 -2.92 2.14
C LYS A 31 5.12 -3.43 1.51
N SER A 32 4.03 -2.67 1.61
CA SER A 32 2.74 -3.01 1.00
C SER A 32 2.85 -3.18 -0.51
N LEU A 33 3.55 -2.28 -1.21
CA LEU A 33 3.73 -2.39 -2.65
C LEU A 33 4.63 -3.56 -3.08
N ALA A 34 5.66 -3.88 -2.28
CA ALA A 34 6.49 -5.05 -2.53
C ALA A 34 5.69 -6.36 -2.39
N LEU A 35 4.89 -6.49 -1.33
CA LEU A 35 4.01 -7.65 -1.13
C LEU A 35 2.94 -7.77 -2.23
N LEU A 36 2.38 -6.64 -2.67
CA LEU A 36 1.50 -6.60 -3.84
C LEU A 36 2.20 -7.15 -5.08
N HIS A 37 3.42 -6.68 -5.37
CA HIS A 37 4.19 -7.11 -6.54
C HIS A 37 4.53 -8.60 -6.53
N ASP A 38 4.81 -9.16 -5.34
CA ASP A 38 5.18 -10.56 -5.18
C ASP A 38 3.97 -11.52 -5.22
N ASP A 39 2.74 -11.03 -5.01
CA ASP A 39 1.51 -11.84 -5.13
C ASP A 39 1.06 -11.96 -6.60
N LYS A 40 1.28 -13.15 -7.16
CA LYS A 40 0.95 -13.45 -8.56
C LYS A 40 -0.54 -13.28 -8.88
N ARG A 41 -1.43 -13.65 -7.96
CA ARG A 41 -2.89 -13.59 -8.19
C ARG A 41 -3.34 -12.15 -8.33
N ALA A 42 -2.84 -11.29 -7.42
CA ALA A 42 -3.11 -9.86 -7.47
C ALA A 42 -2.53 -9.21 -8.73
N MET A 43 -1.30 -9.57 -9.12
CA MET A 43 -0.67 -9.08 -10.35
C MET A 43 -1.42 -9.50 -11.61
N GLU A 44 -1.85 -10.76 -11.70
CA GLU A 44 -2.63 -11.30 -12.81
C GLU A 44 -3.96 -10.56 -12.95
N ILE A 45 -4.70 -10.37 -11.86
CA ILE A 45 -6.00 -9.68 -11.88
C ILE A 45 -5.84 -8.20 -12.23
N LEU A 46 -4.83 -7.51 -11.71
CA LEU A 46 -4.57 -6.12 -12.09
C LEU A 46 -4.09 -5.97 -13.55
N GLY A 47 -3.54 -7.04 -14.15
CA GLY A 47 -2.96 -7.01 -15.49
C GLY A 47 -1.53 -6.44 -15.52
N GLY A 48 -0.74 -6.64 -14.47
CA GLY A 48 0.62 -6.10 -14.33
C GLY A 48 1.68 -7.17 -14.00
N PRO A 49 2.97 -6.82 -13.96
CA PRO A 49 3.55 -5.47 -14.00
C PRO A 49 3.60 -4.82 -15.40
N PRO A 50 3.68 -3.46 -15.51
CA PRO A 50 3.70 -2.46 -14.44
C PRO A 50 2.34 -2.20 -13.78
N ILE A 51 2.38 -1.83 -12.50
CA ILE A 51 1.25 -1.25 -11.78
C ILE A 51 1.57 0.22 -11.49
N SER A 52 0.68 1.11 -11.88
CA SER A 52 0.72 2.52 -11.54
C SER A 52 0.13 2.74 -10.15
N VAL A 53 0.75 3.62 -9.36
CA VAL A 53 0.25 4.00 -8.03
C VAL A 53 -0.27 5.43 -8.11
N GLY A 54 -1.56 5.60 -7.81
CA GLY A 54 -2.24 6.90 -7.86
C GLY A 54 -2.04 7.75 -6.61
N TYR A 55 -2.68 8.93 -6.60
CA TYR A 55 -2.59 9.86 -5.49
C TYR A 55 -3.39 9.38 -4.28
N ILE A 56 -2.73 9.29 -3.11
CA ILE A 56 -3.43 9.04 -1.85
C ILE A 56 -4.10 10.33 -1.39
N HIS A 57 -5.42 10.33 -1.34
CA HIS A 57 -6.20 11.47 -0.88
C HIS A 57 -6.01 11.68 0.63
N LEU A 58 -5.32 12.77 1.02
CA LEU A 58 -5.04 13.10 2.41
C LEU A 58 -6.28 13.40 3.25
N LEU A 59 -7.36 13.87 2.62
CA LEU A 59 -8.63 14.19 3.27
C LEU A 59 -9.57 12.97 3.35
N ASP A 60 -9.19 11.84 2.77
CA ASP A 60 -9.97 10.62 2.87
C ASP A 60 -9.99 10.17 4.34
N LEU A 61 -11.20 10.05 4.89
CA LEU A 61 -11.39 9.72 6.29
C LEU A 61 -10.94 8.29 6.63
N PHE A 62 -10.78 7.43 5.61
CA PHE A 62 -10.20 6.11 5.75
C PHE A 62 -8.69 6.15 6.05
N ASN A 63 -7.97 7.10 5.44
CA ASN A 63 -6.53 7.20 5.61
C ASN A 63 -6.20 7.72 7.01
N TYR A 64 -5.35 6.99 7.72
CA TYR A 64 -5.00 7.30 9.09
C TYR A 64 -3.58 6.84 9.38
N ILE A 65 -2.77 7.74 9.93
CA ILE A 65 -1.43 7.39 10.41
C ILE A 65 -1.19 8.11 11.72
N ASP A 66 -0.73 7.35 12.71
CA ASP A 66 -0.13 7.90 13.92
C ASP A 66 1.31 7.37 14.09
N GLY A 67 1.90 7.61 15.27
CA GLY A 67 3.25 7.15 15.57
C GLY A 67 3.43 5.62 15.57
N LYS A 68 2.38 4.81 15.64
CA LYS A 68 2.41 3.34 15.86
C LYS A 68 1.50 2.51 14.94
N LYS A 69 0.50 3.12 14.31
CA LYS A 69 -0.52 2.51 13.46
C LYS A 69 -0.66 3.30 12.17
N ALA A 70 -0.81 2.60 11.07
CA ALA A 70 -1.05 3.17 9.75
C ALA A 70 -2.14 2.35 9.06
N GLN A 71 -3.06 3.06 8.40
CA GLN A 71 -4.11 2.53 7.56
C GLN A 71 -4.20 3.41 6.32
N LEU A 72 -4.00 2.82 5.15
CA LEU A 72 -4.05 3.54 3.89
C LEU A 72 -4.85 2.79 2.83
N SER A 73 -5.57 3.57 2.03
CA SER A 73 -6.10 3.17 0.74
C SER A 73 -5.20 3.76 -0.33
N ILE A 74 -4.43 2.89 -0.99
CA ILE A 74 -3.45 3.26 -2.01
C ILE A 74 -4.07 2.92 -3.37
N PRO A 75 -4.39 3.91 -4.23
CA PRO A 75 -4.91 3.61 -5.56
C PRO A 75 -3.86 2.88 -6.39
N VAL A 76 -4.26 1.78 -7.03
CA VAL A 76 -3.41 0.96 -7.89
C VAL A 76 -4.12 0.70 -9.21
N THR A 77 -3.40 0.85 -10.32
CA THR A 77 -3.93 0.65 -11.67
C THR A 77 -2.95 -0.20 -12.46
N GLY A 78 -3.39 -1.38 -12.89
CA GLY A 78 -2.68 -2.17 -13.88
C GLY A 78 -3.28 -1.99 -15.29
N ARG A 79 -2.90 -2.87 -16.22
CA ARG A 79 -3.38 -2.81 -17.60
C ARG A 79 -4.86 -3.14 -17.73
N ASP A 80 -5.30 -4.13 -16.95
CA ASP A 80 -6.61 -4.76 -17.15
C ASP A 80 -7.62 -4.23 -16.14
N ASN A 81 -7.19 -4.00 -14.90
CA ASN A 81 -8.05 -3.52 -13.82
C ASN A 81 -7.39 -2.41 -12.99
N SER A 82 -8.26 -1.58 -12.40
CA SER A 82 -7.90 -0.60 -11.37
C SER A 82 -8.53 -0.98 -10.04
N GLY A 83 -7.99 -0.43 -8.96
CA GLY A 83 -8.47 -0.70 -7.63
C GLY A 83 -7.72 0.04 -6.54
N LYS A 84 -7.85 -0.46 -5.32
CA LYS A 84 -7.27 0.10 -4.11
C LYS A 84 -6.56 -0.99 -3.33
N LEU A 85 -5.28 -0.76 -3.03
CA LEU A 85 -4.54 -1.54 -2.06
C LEU A 85 -4.83 -0.99 -0.67
N ILE A 86 -5.60 -1.73 0.11
CA ILE A 86 -5.93 -1.43 1.49
C ILE A 86 -4.84 -2.04 2.38
N ALA A 87 -3.99 -1.17 2.92
CA ALA A 87 -2.87 -1.55 3.78
C ALA A 87 -3.15 -1.14 5.23
N ARG A 88 -2.95 -2.07 6.16
CA ARG A 88 -2.87 -1.76 7.60
C ARG A 88 -1.54 -2.24 8.15
N ALA A 89 -0.93 -1.43 8.98
CA ALA A 89 0.38 -1.68 9.53
C ALA A 89 0.51 -1.13 10.94
N SER A 90 1.36 -1.78 11.73
CA SER A 90 1.65 -1.38 13.09
C SER A 90 3.15 -1.47 13.39
N ARG A 91 3.56 -0.87 14.50
CA ARG A 91 4.89 -1.01 15.12
C ARG A 91 4.78 -0.73 16.61
N GLU A 92 5.66 -1.34 17.40
CA GLU A 92 5.59 -1.19 18.86
C GLU A 92 6.06 0.20 19.32
N SER A 93 7.08 0.75 18.64
CA SER A 93 7.66 2.06 18.93
C SER A 93 8.07 2.82 17.66
N ILE A 94 8.35 4.12 17.80
CA ILE A 94 8.79 4.97 16.67
C ILE A 94 10.16 4.53 16.12
N ALA A 95 10.99 3.91 16.97
CA ALA A 95 12.31 3.42 16.62
C ALA A 95 12.25 2.12 15.79
N GLU A 96 11.12 1.42 15.80
CA GLU A 96 10.95 0.15 15.10
C GLU A 96 10.39 0.30 13.69
N GLY A 97 10.66 -0.74 12.90
CA GLY A 97 10.13 -0.88 11.55
C GLY A 97 8.64 -1.22 11.57
N TRP A 98 7.92 -0.78 10.53
CA TRP A 98 6.53 -1.14 10.33
C TRP A 98 6.37 -2.62 9.97
N ILE A 99 5.36 -3.27 10.55
CA ILE A 99 4.87 -4.61 10.22
C ILE A 99 3.55 -4.44 9.47
N ILE A 100 3.35 -5.19 8.39
CA ILE A 100 2.06 -5.19 7.66
C ILE A 100 1.15 -6.16 8.39
N ASP A 101 0.09 -5.63 9.01
CA ASP A 101 -0.88 -6.42 9.76
C ASP A 101 -1.90 -7.06 8.83
N SER A 102 -2.34 -6.33 7.79
CA SER A 102 -3.27 -6.82 6.77
C SER A 102 -3.02 -6.13 5.45
N LEU A 103 -3.22 -6.85 4.33
CA LEU A 103 -3.07 -6.28 3.00
C LEU A 103 -4.09 -6.90 2.05
N ILE A 104 -4.97 -6.06 1.50
CA ILE A 104 -6.07 -6.47 0.62
C ILE A 104 -6.04 -5.61 -0.64
N VAL A 105 -6.21 -6.24 -1.80
CA VAL A 105 -6.45 -5.55 -3.07
C VAL A 105 -7.94 -5.59 -3.34
N ASP A 106 -8.58 -4.42 -3.38
CA ASP A 106 -9.98 -4.26 -3.77
C ASP A 106 -10.04 -3.77 -5.22
N ILE A 107 -10.66 -4.55 -6.10
CA ILE A 107 -10.74 -4.27 -7.55
C ILE A 107 -12.10 -3.62 -7.82
N ASP A 108 -12.17 -2.30 -7.65
CA ASP A 108 -13.36 -1.47 -7.89
C ASP A 108 -14.68 -2.12 -7.42
N GLN A 109 -14.68 -2.71 -6.21
CA GLN A 109 -15.83 -3.38 -5.58
C GLN A 109 -16.39 -4.61 -6.32
N LYS A 110 -15.68 -5.15 -7.32
CA LYS A 110 -16.06 -6.39 -8.02
C LYS A 110 -15.59 -7.62 -7.26
N GLU A 111 -14.33 -7.59 -6.84
CA GLU A 111 -13.67 -8.65 -6.10
C GLU A 111 -12.58 -8.08 -5.20
N SER A 112 -12.20 -8.85 -4.18
CA SER A 112 -11.09 -8.51 -3.30
C SER A 112 -10.19 -9.71 -3.09
N ILE A 113 -8.88 -9.46 -3.09
CA ILE A 113 -7.85 -10.47 -2.89
C ILE A 113 -7.09 -10.12 -1.61
N THR A 114 -7.07 -11.04 -0.65
CA THR A 114 -6.21 -10.91 0.52
C THR A 114 -4.81 -11.43 0.20
N ILE A 115 -3.82 -10.55 0.35
CA ILE A 115 -2.39 -10.87 0.23
C ILE A 115 -1.82 -11.23 1.61
N VAL A 116 -2.22 -10.48 2.64
CA VAL A 116 -1.84 -10.74 4.04
C VAL A 116 -3.11 -10.74 4.87
N GLU A 117 -3.43 -11.92 5.42
CA GLU A 117 -4.54 -12.10 6.36
C GLU A 117 -4.28 -11.36 7.66
N GLY A 118 -5.31 -10.72 8.21
CA GLY A 118 -5.18 -9.95 9.43
C GLY A 118 -6.40 -9.08 9.73
N PRO A 119 -6.27 -8.09 10.64
CA PRO A 119 -7.40 -7.35 11.12
C PRO A 119 -8.01 -6.45 10.03
N THR A 120 -9.34 -6.49 9.88
CA THR A 120 -10.10 -5.60 8.99
C THR A 120 -10.62 -4.34 9.70
N VAL A 121 -10.30 -4.20 10.99
CA VAL A 121 -10.75 -3.10 11.85
C VAL A 121 -10.25 -1.75 11.35
N ASN A 122 -11.04 -0.70 11.58
CA ASN A 122 -10.66 0.65 11.21
C ASN A 122 -9.77 1.25 12.31
N TYR A 123 -8.48 1.46 12.03
CA TYR A 123 -7.50 1.95 13.02
C TYR A 123 -7.83 3.36 13.53
N ARG A 124 -8.45 4.20 12.70
CA ARG A 124 -8.91 5.53 13.12
C ARG A 124 -9.98 5.45 14.20
N LYS A 125 -10.97 4.55 14.04
CA LYS A 125 -12.04 4.35 15.04
C LYS A 125 -11.48 3.85 16.37
N LEU A 126 -10.50 2.94 16.32
CA LEU A 126 -9.83 2.42 17.53
C LEU A 126 -9.03 3.48 18.28
N ALA A 127 -8.51 4.51 17.60
CA ALA A 127 -7.77 5.59 18.24
C ALA A 127 -8.68 6.67 18.87
N SER A 128 -9.98 6.63 18.58
CA SER A 128 -10.98 7.58 19.09
C SER A 128 -11.87 6.98 20.19
N SER A 129 -11.59 5.76 20.63
CA SER A 129 -12.23 5.07 21.76
C SER A 129 -11.30 5.07 22.96
#